data_AF-A0AAF0ZRN3-F1
#
_entry.id   AF-A0AAF0ZRN3-F1
#
_cell.length_a   1.000
_cell.length_b   1.000
_cell.length_c   1.000
_cell.angle_alpha   90.00
_cell.angle_beta   90.00
_cell.angle_gamma   90.00
#
_symmetry.space_group_name_H-M   'P 1'
#
loop_
_entity.id
_entity.type
_entity.pdbx_description
1 polymer ?
#
loop_
_entity_poly.entity_id
_entity_poly.type
_entity_poly.pdbx_seq_one_letter_code
_entity_poly.pdbx_strand_id
1 'polypeptide(L)'
;MVSFSKRKKTLFQDANKFATQTGANIGVMLFSPSGKPFSYGSTGIEEIIDTFLKVKQEYRKRDYARVNQMVLRYWKISINNYKHGTRKKKTNINA
;
A
#
# COMPACT_ATOMS: atom_id res chain seq x y z
N MET A 1 -29.02 6.39 27.28
CA MET A 1 -28.14 7.21 26.41
C MET A 1 -26.69 7.03 26.87
N VAL A 2 -25.75 6.80 25.96
CA VAL A 2 -24.30 6.71 26.30
C VAL A 2 -23.57 7.92 25.73
N SER A 3 -22.74 8.58 26.53
CA SER A 3 -22.03 9.79 26.11
C SER A 3 -20.83 9.47 25.20
N PHE A 4 -20.51 10.42 24.33
CA PHE A 4 -19.32 10.37 23.47
C PHE A 4 -18.05 10.16 24.29
N SER A 5 -17.88 10.89 25.39
CA SER A 5 -16.70 10.78 26.25
C SER A 5 -16.51 9.37 26.80
N LYS A 6 -17.60 8.68 27.15
CA LYS A 6 -17.54 7.30 27.64
C LYS A 6 -17.14 6.34 26.53
N ARG A 7 -17.77 6.42 25.35
CA ARG A 7 -17.44 5.59 24.17
C ARG A 7 -16.00 5.81 23.67
N LYS A 8 -15.53 7.07 23.66
CA LYS A 8 -14.15 7.41 23.31
C LYS A 8 -13.16 6.73 24.26
N LYS A 9 -13.41 6.84 25.57
CA LYS A 9 -12.54 6.24 26.60
C LYS A 9 -12.45 4.72 26.42
N THR A 10 -13.59 4.04 26.29
CA THR A 10 -13.62 2.58 26.11
C THR A 10 -12.92 2.16 24.82
N LEU A 11 -13.17 2.86 23.72
CA LEU A 11 -12.51 2.57 22.43
C LEU A 11 -10.99 2.70 22.50
N PHE A 12 -10.47 3.72 23.19
CA PHE A 12 -9.02 3.88 23.37
C PHE A 12 -8.42 2.81 24.28
N GLN A 13 -9.16 2.37 25.30
CA GLN A 13 -8.74 1.26 26.16
C GLN A 13 -8.69 -0.06 25.39
N ASP A 14 -9.68 -0.33 24.53
CA ASP A 14 -9.72 -1.52 23.68
C ASP A 14 -8.57 -1.51 22.65
N ALA A 15 -8.32 -0.36 22.02
CA ALA A 15 -7.19 -0.19 21.10
C ALA A 15 -5.85 -0.45 21.81
N ASN A 16 -5.68 0.06 23.03
CA ASN A 16 -4.48 -0.20 23.82
C ASN A 16 -4.33 -1.68 24.19
N LYS A 17 -5.41 -2.32 24.63
CA LYS A 17 -5.40 -3.76 24.92
C LYS A 17 -5.01 -4.56 23.68
N PHE A 18 -5.57 -4.23 22.50
CA PHE A 18 -5.24 -4.91 21.25
C PHE A 18 -3.77 -4.70 20.86
N ALA A 19 -3.23 -3.48 21.03
CA ALA A 19 -1.83 -3.18 20.75
C ALA A 19 -0.91 -4.02 21.64
N THR A 20 -1.18 -4.03 22.95
CA THR A 20 -0.39 -4.80 23.92
C THR A 20 -0.45 -6.30 23.67
N GLN A 21 -1.61 -6.84 23.31
CA GLN A 21 -1.78 -8.29 23.10
C GLN A 21 -1.15 -8.78 21.80
N THR A 22 -1.19 -7.98 20.75
CA THR A 22 -0.75 -8.40 19.40
C THR A 22 0.65 -7.89 19.03
N GLY A 23 1.14 -6.86 19.71
CA GLY A 23 2.33 -6.11 19.29
C GLY A 23 2.11 -5.29 18.02
N ALA A 24 0.87 -5.18 17.51
CA ALA A 24 0.57 -4.39 16.32
C ALA A 24 0.58 -2.89 16.61
N ASN A 25 1.04 -2.09 15.64
CA ASN A 25 0.90 -0.65 15.68
C ASN A 25 -0.54 -0.24 15.37
N ILE A 26 -1.23 0.38 16.33
CA ILE A 26 -2.65 0.74 16.24
C ILE A 26 -2.84 2.23 16.43
N GLY A 27 -3.49 2.87 15.46
CA GLY A 27 -3.93 4.26 15.53
C GLY A 27 -5.44 4.35 15.43
N VAL A 28 -6.05 5.17 16.29
CA VAL A 28 -7.49 5.51 16.25
C VAL A 28 -7.63 7.02 16.23
N MET A 29 -8.41 7.55 15.29
CA MET A 29 -8.75 8.97 15.22
C MET A 29 -10.27 9.13 15.11
N LEU A 30 -10.84 10.08 15.86
CA LEU A 30 -12.27 10.34 15.90
C LEU A 30 -12.55 11.81 16.18
N PHE A 31 -13.69 12.30 15.69
CA PHE A 31 -14.15 13.67 15.90
C PHE A 31 -15.38 13.67 16.81
N SER A 32 -15.44 14.60 17.76
CA SER A 32 -16.68 14.79 18.53
C SER A 32 -17.80 15.34 17.65
N PRO A 33 -19.06 15.30 18.11
CA PRO A 33 -20.16 15.98 17.41
C PRO A 33 -19.90 17.48 17.14
N SER A 34 -19.07 18.12 17.97
CA SER A 34 -18.62 19.51 17.79
C SER A 34 -17.41 19.67 16.87
N GLY A 35 -16.96 18.60 16.19
CA GLY A 35 -15.83 18.62 15.27
C GLY A 35 -14.44 18.58 15.92
N LYS A 36 -14.33 18.47 17.26
CA LYS A 36 -13.02 18.43 17.93
C LYS A 36 -12.35 17.07 17.70
N PRO A 37 -11.11 17.01 17.17
CA PRO A 37 -10.39 15.75 16.99
C PRO A 37 -9.89 15.17 18.31
N PHE A 38 -9.85 13.85 18.36
CA PHE A 38 -9.22 13.04 19.41
C PHE A 38 -8.53 11.86 18.76
N SER A 39 -7.38 11.48 19.29
CA SER A 39 -6.60 10.36 18.78
C SER A 39 -6.00 9.52 19.90
N TYR A 40 -5.69 8.27 19.54
CA TYR A 40 -4.85 7.34 20.27
C TYR A 40 -3.85 6.73 19.27
N GLY A 41 -2.61 6.55 19.68
CA GLY A 41 -1.61 5.79 18.93
C GLY A 41 -0.76 4.95 19.88
N SER A 42 -0.48 3.71 19.49
CA SER A 42 0.33 2.78 20.30
C SER A 42 1.79 3.22 20.46
N THR A 43 2.38 3.83 19.43
CA THR A 43 3.72 4.47 19.47
C THR A 43 3.66 6.01 19.35
N GLY A 44 2.46 6.55 19.12
CA GLY A 44 2.19 7.95 18.78
C GLY A 44 1.37 8.03 17.50
N ILE A 45 0.38 8.93 17.44
CA ILE A 45 -0.51 8.98 16.26
C ILE A 45 0.23 9.49 15.03
N GLU A 46 1.17 10.42 15.21
CA GLU A 46 1.99 10.99 14.15
C GLU A 46 2.90 9.93 13.51
N GLU A 47 3.54 9.07 14.32
CA GLU A 47 4.40 7.99 13.85
C GLU A 47 3.63 6.94 13.06
N ILE A 48 2.43 6.59 13.53
CA ILE A 48 1.54 5.65 12.84
C ILE A 48 1.07 6.22 11.50
N ILE A 49 0.71 7.50 11.46
CA ILE A 49 0.32 8.20 10.23
C ILE A 49 1.49 8.20 9.23
N ASP A 50 2.70 8.56 9.67
CA ASP A 50 3.88 8.57 8.80
C ASP A 50 4.16 7.18 8.21
N THR A 51 4.14 6.16 9.07
CA THR A 51 4.32 4.75 8.67
C THR A 51 3.27 4.33 7.64
N PHE A 52 1.99 4.62 7.89
CA PHE A 52 0.90 4.29 6.97
C PHE A 52 1.07 4.98 5.62
N LEU A 53 1.42 6.27 5.60
CA LEU A 53 1.62 7.03 4.37
C LEU A 53 2.82 6.54 3.58
N LYS A 54 3.94 6.23 4.26
CA LYS A 54 5.13 5.65 3.63
C LYS A 54 4.81 4.33 2.95
N VAL A 55 4.15 3.41 3.67
CA VAL A 55 3.75 2.11 3.14
C VAL A 55 2.82 2.26 1.94
N LYS A 56 1.82 3.15 2.00
CA LYS A 56 0.91 3.45 0.88
C LYS A 56 1.67 3.99 -0.34
N GLN A 57 2.67 4.85 -0.13
CA GLN A 57 3.51 5.35 -1.22
C GLN A 57 4.36 4.25 -1.85
N GLU A 58 4.97 3.38 -1.04
CA GLU A 58 5.76 2.25 -1.51
C GLU A 58 4.92 1.27 -2.32
N TYR A 59 3.70 0.93 -1.88
CA TYR A 59 2.78 0.09 -2.65
C TYR A 59 2.49 0.69 -4.03
N ARG A 60 2.15 1.97 -4.10
CA ARG A 60 1.91 2.64 -5.40
C ARG A 60 3.13 2.58 -6.31
N LYS A 61 4.32 2.89 -5.80
CA LYS A 61 5.57 2.82 -6.58
C LYS A 61 5.82 1.40 -7.12
N ARG A 62 5.60 0.38 -6.30
CA ARG A 62 5.73 -1.03 -6.70
C ARG A 62 4.73 -1.42 -7.78
N ASP A 63 3.49 -0.97 -7.68
CA ASP A 63 2.47 -1.29 -8.69
C ASP A 63 2.80 -0.67 -10.05
N TYR A 64 3.23 0.60 -10.08
CA TYR A 64 3.74 1.21 -11.31
C TYR A 64 4.96 0.48 -11.86
N ALA A 65 5.92 0.10 -10.99
CA ALA A 65 7.11 -0.63 -11.41
C ALA A 65 6.75 -2.01 -12.00
N ARG A 66 5.78 -2.72 -11.42
CA ARG A 66 5.27 -4.00 -11.93
C ARG A 66 4.65 -3.85 -13.32
N VAL A 67 3.79 -2.85 -13.51
CA VAL A 67 3.18 -2.58 -14.81
C VAL A 67 4.25 -2.23 -15.85
N ASN A 68 5.19 -1.34 -15.50
CA ASN A 68 6.28 -0.96 -16.40
C ASN A 68 7.17 -2.15 -16.76
N GLN A 69 7.51 -3.01 -15.79
CA GLN A 69 8.27 -4.23 -16.07
C GLN A 69 7.50 -5.19 -16.97
N MET A 70 6.18 -5.31 -16.79
CA MET A 70 5.34 -6.13 -17.65
C MET A 70 5.36 -5.62 -19.10
N VAL A 71 5.15 -4.31 -19.30
CA VAL A 71 5.20 -3.68 -20.63
C VAL A 71 6.57 -3.86 -21.28
N LEU A 72 7.66 -3.62 -20.55
CA LEU A 72 9.02 -3.82 -21.04
C LEU A 72 9.28 -5.28 -21.42
N ARG A 73 8.75 -6.24 -20.64
CA ARG A 73 8.87 -7.67 -20.92
C ARG A 73 8.13 -8.03 -22.22
N TYR A 74 6.91 -7.55 -22.41
CA TYR A 74 6.14 -7.74 -23.64
C TYR A 74 6.86 -7.14 -24.86
N TRP A 75 7.36 -5.91 -24.75
CA TRP A 75 8.09 -5.25 -25.82
C TRP A 75 9.35 -6.02 -26.22
N LYS A 76 10.11 -6.51 -25.23
CA LYS A 76 11.31 -7.32 -25.47
C LYS A 76 11.02 -8.63 -26.20
N ILE A 77 9.92 -9.31 -25.85
CA ILE A 77 9.44 -10.51 -26.57
C ILE A 77 9.10 -10.16 -28.02
N SER A 78 8.34 -9.08 -28.24
CA SER A 78 7.93 -8.64 -29.58
C SER A 78 9.15 -8.41 -30.49
N ILE A 79 10.17 -7.70 -29.99
CA ILE A 79 11.42 -7.47 -30.74
C ILE A 79 12.14 -8.77 -31.05
N ASN A 80 12.24 -9.69 -30.08
CA ASN A 80 12.90 -10.96 -30.29
C ASN A 80 12.19 -11.78 -31.37
N ASN A 81 10.86 -11.82 -31.36
CA ASN A 81 10.06 -12.50 -32.39
C ASN A 81 10.29 -11.89 -33.78
N TYR A 82 10.33 -10.57 -33.90
CA TYR A 82 10.65 -9.90 -35.16
C TYR A 82 12.05 -10.26 -35.70
N LYS A 83 13.06 -10.27 -34.82
CA LYS A 83 14.44 -10.66 -35.18
C LYS A 83 14.55 -12.13 -35.61
N HIS A 84 13.82 -13.04 -34.98
CA HIS A 84 13.82 -14.45 -35.37
C HIS A 84 13.07 -14.71 -36.69
N GLY A 85 11.96 -14.01 -36.93
CA GLY A 85 11.20 -14.11 -38.18
C GLY A 85 11.98 -13.61 -39.41
N THR A 86 12.73 -12.52 -39.25
CA THR A 86 13.60 -11.98 -40.32
C THR A 86 14.80 -12.90 -40.61
N ARG A 87 15.35 -13.58 -39.59
CA ARG A 87 16.46 -14.54 -39.75
C ARG A 87 16.05 -15.79 -40.53
N LYS A 88 14.85 -16.34 -40.30
CA LYS A 88 14.34 -17.51 -41.05
C LYS A 88 14.01 -17.20 -42.52
N LYS A 89 13.58 -15.97 -42.83
CA LYS A 89 13.34 -15.57 -44.23
C LYS A 89 14.64 -15.44 -45.03
N LYS A 90 15.73 -14.91 -44.44
CA LYS A 90 17.02 -14.76 -45.15
C LYS A 90 17.73 -16.08 -45.48
N THR A 91 17.48 -17.16 -44.75
CA THR A 91 18.09 -18.47 -45.04
C THR A 91 17.40 -19.23 -46.18
N ASN A 92 16.17 -18.85 -46.54
CA ASN A 92 15.36 -19.54 -47.57
C ASN A 92 15.41 -18.87 -48.97
N ILE A 93 16.19 -17.79 -49.14
CA ILE A 93 16.35 -17.09 -50.44
C ILE A 93 17.70 -17.38 -51.13
N ASN A 94 18.54 -18.22 -50.54
CA ASN A 94 19.87 -18.55 -51.07
C ASN A 94 20.02 -20.04 -51.42
N ALA A 95 18.93 -20.72 -51.83
CA ALA A 95 18.94 -22.11 -52.30
C ALA A 95 18.41 -22.18 -53.73
#